data_AF-A0A376KNV0-F1
#
_entry.id   AF-A0A376KNV0-F1
#
_cell.length_a   1.000
_cell.length_b   1.000
_cell.length_c   1.000
_cell.angle_alpha   90.00
_cell.angle_beta   90.00
_cell.angle_gamma   90.00
#
_symmetry.space_group_name_H-M   'P 1'
#
loop_
_entity.id
_entity.type
_entity.pdbx_description
1 polymer ?
#
loop_
_entity_poly.entity_id
_entity_poly.type
_entity_poly.pdbx_seq_one_letter_code
_entity_poly.pdbx_strand_id
1 'polypeptide(L)' 'MTPVKVWQERVEIPTYETGPQDIHPMFLENRVYQGSSGAVYPYGVTDTLSEQKP' A
#
# COMPACT_ATOMS: atom_id res chain seq x y z
N MET A 1 38.40 -8.96 -11.91
CA MET A 1 37.11 -8.47 -11.38
C MET A 1 36.17 -8.26 -12.54
N THR A 2 34.99 -8.87 -12.50
CA THR A 2 33.95 -8.70 -13.53
C THR A 2 33.17 -7.41 -13.27
N PRO A 3 32.92 -6.57 -14.30
CA PRO A 3 32.13 -5.36 -14.14
C PRO A 3 30.65 -5.67 -13.91
N VAL A 4 30.03 -4.98 -12.94
CA VAL A 4 28.60 -5.06 -12.61
C VAL A 4 27.85 -3.94 -13.32
N LYS A 5 26.61 -4.21 -13.76
CA LYS A 5 25.72 -3.21 -14.38
C LYS A 5 24.63 -2.76 -13.41
N VAL A 6 24.37 -1.45 -13.37
CA VAL A 6 23.27 -0.81 -12.65
C VAL A 6 22.64 0.20 -13.60
N TRP A 7 21.30 0.24 -13.67
CA TRP A 7 20.57 1.22 -14.47
C TRP A 7 19.23 1.56 -13.80
N GLN A 8 18.61 2.63 -14.29
CA GLN A 8 17.27 3.05 -13.92
C GLN A 8 16.43 3.18 -15.19
N GLU A 9 15.19 2.73 -15.13
CA GLU A 9 14.23 2.82 -16.22
C GLU A 9 12.86 3.17 -15.64
N ARG A 10 12.08 3.96 -16.37
CA ARG A 10 10.68 4.20 -16.03
C ARG A 10 9.85 3.08 -16.63
N VAL A 11 9.19 2.30 -15.79
CA VAL A 11 8.28 1.23 -16.18
C VAL A 11 6.87 1.61 -15.76
N GLU A 12 5.88 1.37 -16.63
CA GLU A 12 4.47 1.51 -16.30
C GLU A 12 3.91 0.14 -15.90
N ILE A 13 3.34 0.06 -14.70
CA ILE A 13 2.72 -1.15 -14.16
C ILE A 13 1.23 -0.86 -13.99
N PRO A 14 0.32 -1.53 -14.73
CA PRO A 14 -1.12 -1.36 -14.56
C PRO A 14 -1.50 -1.66 -13.12
N THR A 15 -2.03 -0.66 -12.42
CA THR A 15 -2.32 -0.73 -10.99
C THR A 15 -3.73 -0.20 -10.76
N TYR A 16 -4.61 -0.98 -10.16
CA TYR A 16 -5.95 -0.51 -9.80
C TYR A 16 -5.84 0.59 -8.75
N GLU A 17 -6.58 1.68 -8.97
CA GLU A 17 -6.71 2.75 -7.98
C GLU A 17 -7.36 2.23 -6.69
N THR A 18 -7.03 2.86 -5.57
CA THR A 18 -7.69 2.56 -4.30
C THR A 18 -9.15 3.00 -4.33
N GLY A 19 -10.03 2.28 -3.65
CA GLY A 19 -11.38 2.74 -3.38
C GLY A 19 -11.40 3.97 -2.46
N PRO A 20 -12.59 4.58 -2.25
CA PRO A 20 -12.75 5.66 -1.29
C PRO A 20 -12.26 5.25 0.10
N GLN A 21 -11.61 6.17 0.81
CA GLN A 21 -11.23 5.98 2.20
C GLN A 21 -12.48 5.94 3.09
N ASP A 22 -12.45 5.13 4.14
CA ASP A 22 -13.46 5.22 5.20
C ASP A 22 -13.37 6.61 5.85
N ILE A 23 -14.53 7.21 6.09
CA ILE A 23 -14.66 8.54 6.67
C ILE A 23 -14.40 8.54 8.19
N HIS A 24 -14.47 7.38 8.84
CA HIS A 24 -14.25 7.23 10.26
C HIS A 24 -12.78 6.85 10.53
N PRO A 25 -12.08 7.58 11.42
CA PRO A 25 -10.74 7.21 11.84
C PRO A 25 -10.70 5.77 12.38
N MET A 26 -9.72 4.99 11.89
CA MET A 26 -9.53 3.61 12.34
C MET A 26 -8.22 3.43 13.10
N PHE A 27 -8.30 2.74 14.23
CA PHE A 27 -7.18 2.44 15.12
C PHE A 27 -6.95 0.92 15.15
N LEU A 28 -6.14 0.42 14.21
CA LEU A 28 -5.88 -1.02 14.02
C LEU A 28 -4.65 -1.51 14.80
N GLU A 29 -4.39 -0.92 15.97
CA GLU A 29 -3.16 -1.09 16.74
C GLU A 29 -2.97 -2.52 17.24
N ASN A 30 -4.06 -3.16 17.68
CA ASN A 30 -4.02 -4.50 18.26
C ASN A 30 -4.10 -5.57 17.17
N ARG A 31 -3.03 -6.35 17.02
CA ARG A 31 -2.98 -7.50 16.10
C ARG A 31 -2.69 -8.79 16.87
N VAL A 32 -3.17 -9.91 16.33
CA VAL A 32 -3.08 -11.24 16.95
C VAL A 32 -1.63 -11.76 17.02
N TYR A 33 -0.73 -11.25 16.16
CA TYR A 33 0.66 -11.71 16.06
C TYR A 33 1.62 -10.83 16.85
N GLN A 34 2.46 -11.45 17.68
CA GLN A 34 3.51 -10.77 18.43
C GLN A 34 4.52 -10.10 17.49
N GLY A 35 4.84 -8.84 17.79
CA GLY A 35 5.79 -8.03 17.02
C GLY A 35 5.18 -7.25 15.85
N SER A 36 3.87 -7.33 15.63
CA SER A 36 3.18 -6.48 14.64
C SER A 36 2.55 -5.26 15.32
N SER A 37 2.76 -4.08 14.73
CA SER A 37 2.02 -2.85 15.04
C SER A 37 1.12 -2.54 13.86
N GLY A 38 -0.18 -2.32 14.10
CA GLY A 38 -1.12 -1.91 13.06
C GLY A 38 -1.54 -0.44 13.17
N ALA A 39 -0.77 0.40 13.86
CA ALA A 39 -1.04 1.84 13.92
C ALA A 39 -0.91 2.45 12.51
N VAL A 40 -2.03 2.95 11.98
CA VAL A 40 -2.12 3.52 10.62
C VAL A 40 -2.62 4.96 10.60
N TYR A 41 -3.27 5.44 11.65
CA TYR A 41 -3.70 6.83 11.75
C TYR A 41 -2.49 7.79 11.65
N PRO A 42 -2.57 8.90 10.88
CA PRO A 42 -3.76 9.50 10.27
C PRO A 42 -4.06 9.05 8.82
N TYR A 43 -3.41 8.01 8.32
CA TYR A 43 -3.71 7.52 6.98
C TYR A 43 -5.09 6.87 6.93
N GLY A 44 -5.88 7.25 5.92
CA GLY A 44 -7.17 6.63 5.66
C GLY A 44 -7.00 5.17 5.22
N VAL A 45 -8.03 4.37 5.45
CA VAL A 45 -8.05 2.94 5.15
C VAL A 45 -9.22 2.64 4.23
N THR A 46 -9.04 1.70 3.32
CA THR A 46 -10.10 1.16 2.44
C THR A 46 -9.87 -0.33 2.25
N ASP A 47 -10.95 -1.09 2.09
CA ASP A 47 -10.94 -2.52 1.76
C ASP A 47 -11.38 -2.78 0.32
N THR A 48 -11.57 -1.71 -0.47
CA THR A 48 -12.01 -1.78 -1.86
C THR A 48 -10.96 -1.21 -2.83
N LEU A 49 -11.00 -1.71 -4.06
CA LEU A 49 -10.25 -1.18 -5.19
C LEU A 49 -11.24 -0.61 -6.21
N SER A 50 -10.76 0.26 -7.09
CA SER A 50 -11.52 0.68 -8.26
C SER A 50 -11.84 -0.52 -9.14
N GLU A 51 -13.09 -0.64 -9.58
CA GLU A 51 -13.53 -1.62 -10.58
C GLU A 51 -13.06 -1.25 -11.99
N GLN A 52 -12.56 -0.02 -12.18
CA GLN A 52 -11.99 0.43 -13.44
C GLN A 52 -10.52 0.05 -13.50
N LYS A 53 -10.17 -0.79 -14.48
CA LYS A 53 -8.78 -1.09 -14.80
C LYS A 53 -8.19 0.07 -15.64
N PRO A 54 -7.03 0.62 -15.26
CA PRO A 54 -6.31 1.60 -16.10
C PRO A 54 -5.66 0.97 -17.33
#